data_AF-A0A1S8TK74-F1
#
_entry.id   AF-A0A1S8TK74-F1
#
_cell.length_a   1.000
_cell.length_b   1.000
_cell.length_c   1.000
_cell.angle_alpha   90.00
_cell.angle_beta   90.00
_cell.angle_gamma   90.00
#
_symmetry.space_group_name_H-M   'P 1'
#
loop_
_entity.id
_entity.type
_entity.pdbx_description
1 polymer ?
#
loop_
_entity_poly.entity_id
_entity_poly.type
_entity_poly.pdbx_seq_one_letter_code
_entity_poly.pdbx_strand_id
1 'polypeptide(L)'
;MILERLFNLKNRKINFILIIMMITIFCNYFVGCSTKNTTTTTDETTKETQKLNNNTTDEVVKEIKKSQNLTFTKVVYASKDRVILYCGIGLIVYDIINQQIYRAIDLKSIHMNLFQGDDVTIFKVKVDGSQILMYNELMYNKSNNLDDRYLYDIENDILEKTDIKEFTNQYDGMNQFGEINPYNDDHLKKYENMEFIDCINIDKSSICYLIHPRSSEETALLQMLIVNKDTNKDTMYTIFS
;
A
#
# COMPACT_ATOMS: atom_id res chain seq x y z
N MET A 1 -40.80 55.85 11.90
CA MET A 1 -39.33 55.94 11.77
C MET A 1 -38.53 55.41 12.98
N ILE A 2 -39.02 55.48 14.24
CA ILE A 2 -38.31 54.95 15.42
C ILE A 2 -38.49 53.42 15.60
N LEU A 3 -39.66 52.88 15.26
CA LEU A 3 -39.98 51.45 15.44
C LEU A 3 -39.17 50.51 14.52
N GLU A 4 -38.92 50.90 13.26
CA GLU A 4 -38.11 50.12 12.31
C GLU A 4 -36.63 50.03 12.71
N ARG A 5 -36.08 51.10 13.32
CA ARG A 5 -34.71 51.09 13.85
C ARG A 5 -34.57 50.15 15.05
N LEU A 6 -35.57 50.08 15.93
CA LEU A 6 -35.62 49.16 17.06
C LEU A 6 -35.70 47.69 16.62
N PHE A 7 -36.48 47.39 15.57
CA PHE A 7 -36.61 46.04 15.02
C PHE A 7 -35.28 45.56 14.39
N ASN A 8 -34.61 46.42 13.63
CA ASN A 8 -33.29 46.10 13.04
C ASN A 8 -32.17 45.96 14.08
N LEU A 9 -32.20 46.75 15.17
CA LEU A 9 -31.25 46.62 16.28
C LEU A 9 -31.44 45.30 17.06
N LYS A 10 -32.68 44.84 17.22
CA LYS A 10 -32.99 43.57 17.92
C LYS A 10 -32.54 42.35 17.09
N ASN A 11 -32.81 42.34 15.79
CA ASN A 11 -32.34 41.26 14.89
C ASN A 11 -30.82 41.24 14.76
N ARG A 12 -30.16 42.40 14.75
CA ARG A 12 -28.68 42.49 14.70
C ARG A 12 -28.03 41.97 15.97
N LYS A 13 -28.64 42.18 17.14
CA LYS A 13 -28.18 41.60 18.42
C LYS A 13 -28.38 40.08 18.47
N ILE A 14 -29.50 39.57 17.95
CA ILE A 14 -29.78 38.12 17.89
C ILE A 14 -28.78 37.41 16.95
N ASN A 15 -28.52 37.98 15.76
CA ASN A 15 -27.52 37.42 14.85
C ASN A 15 -26.10 37.46 15.43
N PHE A 16 -25.76 38.50 16.20
CA PHE A 16 -24.45 38.58 16.85
C PHE A 16 -24.27 37.52 17.94
N ILE A 17 -25.32 37.22 18.72
CA ILE A 17 -25.32 36.17 19.73
C ILE A 17 -25.16 34.78 19.08
N LEU A 18 -25.84 34.52 17.96
CA LEU A 18 -25.72 33.24 17.24
C LEU A 18 -24.32 33.01 16.66
N ILE A 19 -23.66 34.07 16.16
CA ILE A 19 -22.29 34.00 15.67
C ILE A 19 -21.30 33.69 16.80
N ILE A 20 -21.44 34.36 17.96
CA ILE A 20 -20.59 34.08 19.14
C ILE A 20 -20.76 32.62 19.58
N MET A 21 -21.99 32.10 19.58
CA MET A 21 -22.27 30.74 20.00
C MET A 21 -21.63 29.69 19.06
N MET A 22 -21.65 29.94 17.74
CA MET A 22 -20.92 29.10 16.77
C MET A 22 -19.40 29.16 16.94
N ILE A 23 -18.83 30.34 17.22
CA ILE A 23 -17.39 30.49 17.48
C ILE A 23 -16.98 29.72 18.74
N THR A 24 -17.77 29.77 19.82
CA THR A 24 -17.47 29.02 21.05
C THR A 24 -17.56 27.51 20.88
N ILE A 25 -18.40 27.00 19.97
CA ILE A 25 -18.46 25.56 19.64
C ILE A 25 -17.24 25.15 18.82
N PHE A 26 -16.79 26.00 17.88
CA PHE A 26 -15.57 25.74 17.10
C PHE A 26 -14.28 25.82 17.92
N CYS A 27 -14.20 26.70 18.92
CA CYS A 27 -13.01 26.82 19.78
C CYS A 27 -12.80 25.63 20.74
N ASN A 28 -13.82 24.79 20.98
CA ASN A 28 -13.69 23.61 21.85
C ASN A 28 -13.19 22.34 21.12
N TYR A 29 -13.03 22.37 19.79
CA TYR A 29 -12.44 21.26 19.04
C TYR A 29 -10.90 21.34 18.90
N PHE A 30 -10.26 22.39 19.42
CA PHE A 30 -8.80 22.56 19.41
C PHE A 30 -8.20 22.52 20.82
N VAL A 31 -8.44 21.44 21.55
CA VAL A 31 -7.58 21.05 22.69
C VAL A 31 -6.67 19.92 22.24
N GLY A 32 -5.74 20.24 21.33
CA GLY A 32 -4.54 19.46 21.12
C GLY A 32 -3.46 19.99 22.08
N CYS A 33 -2.99 19.13 22.98
CA CYS A 33 -1.93 19.46 23.93
C CYS A 33 -0.70 20.02 23.22
N SER A 34 -0.43 21.30 23.49
CA SER A 34 0.80 21.99 23.16
C SER A 34 1.99 21.37 23.90
N THR A 35 3.00 20.92 23.15
CA THR A 35 4.38 20.98 23.62
C THR A 35 5.09 21.99 22.73
N LYS A 36 5.54 23.09 23.35
CA LYS A 36 6.13 24.26 22.69
C LYS A 36 7.33 23.88 21.82
N ASN A 37 7.45 24.49 20.65
CA ASN A 37 8.70 25.12 20.22
C ASN A 37 8.44 26.26 19.23
N THR A 38 9.22 27.30 19.43
CA THR A 38 9.21 28.65 18.87
C THR A 38 9.27 28.68 17.34
N THR A 39 8.49 29.58 16.74
CA THR A 39 8.52 29.94 15.32
C THR A 39 9.89 30.48 14.93
N THR A 40 10.53 29.84 13.96
CA THR A 40 11.49 30.50 13.07
C THR A 40 10.98 30.28 11.66
N THR A 41 10.74 31.37 10.95
CA THR A 41 10.27 31.38 9.57
C THR A 41 11.36 30.85 8.66
N THR A 42 11.15 29.67 8.10
CA THR A 42 11.86 29.17 6.91
C THR A 42 10.84 28.43 6.07
N ASP A 43 10.74 28.78 4.79
CA ASP A 43 9.98 28.02 3.81
C ASP A 43 10.61 26.62 3.69
N GLU A 44 10.12 25.68 4.49
CA GLU A 44 10.37 24.26 4.32
C GLU A 44 9.13 23.64 3.71
N THR A 45 9.29 23.07 2.51
CA THR A 45 8.31 22.15 1.94
C THR A 45 8.17 20.99 2.93
N THR A 46 7.12 21.01 3.76
CA THR A 46 6.89 19.98 4.78
C THR A 46 6.76 18.65 4.09
N LYS A 47 7.79 17.81 4.15
CA LYS A 47 7.72 16.42 3.71
C LYS A 47 6.70 15.71 4.60
N GLU A 48 5.62 15.23 3.99
CA GLU A 48 4.62 14.44 4.69
C GLU A 48 5.18 13.03 4.89
N THR A 49 5.63 12.76 6.11
CA THR A 49 6.17 11.48 6.54
C THR A 49 5.21 10.82 7.52
N GLN A 50 4.73 9.63 7.18
CA GLN A 50 3.86 8.83 8.02
C GLN A 50 4.61 7.61 8.53
N LYS A 51 4.70 7.47 9.85
CA LYS A 51 5.07 6.21 10.48
C LYS A 51 3.84 5.32 10.54
N LEU A 52 3.90 4.16 9.90
CA LEU A 52 2.84 3.17 9.97
C LEU A 52 2.95 2.43 11.31
N ASN A 53 1.83 1.92 11.81
CA ASN A 53 1.79 1.17 13.06
C ASN A 53 1.06 -0.16 12.86
N ASN A 54 1.24 -1.07 13.81
CA ASN A 54 0.69 -2.42 13.71
C ASN A 54 -0.85 -2.45 13.59
N ASN A 55 -1.56 -1.51 14.23
CA ASN A 55 -3.03 -1.45 14.12
C ASN A 55 -3.46 -1.15 12.68
N THR A 56 -2.72 -0.28 11.98
CA THR A 56 -2.94 -0.01 10.55
C THR A 56 -2.66 -1.25 9.69
N THR A 57 -1.66 -2.05 10.04
CA THR A 57 -1.36 -3.31 9.32
C THR A 57 -2.50 -4.31 9.44
N ASP A 58 -3.01 -4.56 10.65
CA ASP A 58 -4.09 -5.52 10.89
C ASP A 58 -5.39 -5.14 10.17
N GLU A 59 -5.71 -3.85 10.12
CA GLU A 59 -6.88 -3.32 9.41
C GLU A 59 -6.78 -3.56 7.90
N VAL A 60 -5.63 -3.27 7.29
CA VAL A 60 -5.37 -3.51 5.86
C VAL A 60 -5.46 -5.00 5.54
N VAL A 61 -4.81 -5.85 6.34
CA VAL A 61 -4.85 -7.31 6.15
C VAL A 61 -6.27 -7.85 6.26
N LYS A 62 -7.06 -7.34 7.22
CA LYS A 62 -8.47 -7.71 7.38
C LYS A 62 -9.31 -7.29 6.18
N GLU A 63 -9.07 -6.10 5.63
CA GLU A 63 -9.77 -5.65 4.41
C GLU A 63 -9.42 -6.53 3.22
N ILE A 64 -8.15 -6.87 3.03
CA ILE A 64 -7.71 -7.79 1.97
C ILE A 64 -8.41 -9.15 2.11
N LYS A 65 -8.37 -9.76 3.30
CA LYS A 65 -9.05 -11.04 3.59
C LYS A 65 -10.55 -10.98 3.28
N LYS A 66 -11.22 -9.89 3.67
CA LYS A 66 -12.66 -9.71 3.45
C LYS A 66 -13.01 -9.53 1.98
N SER A 67 -12.16 -8.85 1.21
CA SER A 67 -12.45 -8.54 -0.18
C SER A 67 -12.54 -9.77 -1.07
N GLN A 68 -11.81 -10.84 -0.71
CA GLN A 68 -11.64 -12.07 -1.50
C GLN A 68 -11.21 -11.83 -2.96
N ASN A 69 -10.90 -10.59 -3.32
CA ASN A 69 -10.60 -10.19 -4.66
C ASN A 69 -9.08 -10.17 -4.81
N LEU A 70 -8.55 -11.32 -5.21
CA LEU A 70 -7.14 -11.50 -5.50
C LEU A 70 -6.79 -11.08 -6.94
N THR A 71 -7.75 -10.54 -7.70
CA THR A 71 -7.49 -10.04 -9.06
C THR A 71 -6.40 -8.96 -9.00
N PHE A 72 -5.45 -9.04 -9.93
CA PHE A 72 -4.30 -8.13 -10.01
C PHE A 72 -3.32 -8.22 -8.83
N THR A 73 -3.37 -9.27 -8.02
CA THR A 73 -2.33 -9.53 -7.03
C THR A 73 -1.03 -9.90 -7.74
N LYS A 74 0.07 -9.25 -7.40
CA LYS A 74 1.39 -9.53 -7.99
C LYS A 74 2.49 -9.52 -6.95
N VAL A 75 3.55 -10.27 -7.23
CA VAL A 75 4.78 -10.28 -6.42
C VAL A 75 5.75 -9.26 -7.00
N VAL A 76 6.18 -8.30 -6.19
CA VAL A 76 7.17 -7.28 -6.61
C VAL A 76 8.58 -7.58 -6.12
N TYR A 77 8.70 -8.42 -5.10
CA TYR A 77 9.99 -8.84 -4.56
C TYR A 77 9.88 -10.20 -3.88
N ALA A 78 10.88 -11.05 -4.09
CA ALA A 78 11.06 -12.26 -3.30
C ALA A 78 12.53 -12.52 -3.00
N SER A 79 12.77 -13.01 -1.79
CA SER A 79 14.07 -13.36 -1.25
C SER A 79 13.91 -14.60 -0.37
N LYS A 80 14.97 -15.01 0.34
CA LYS A 80 14.90 -16.16 1.26
C LYS A 80 14.22 -15.83 2.58
N ASP A 81 14.18 -14.55 2.96
CA ASP A 81 13.65 -14.06 4.22
C ASP A 81 12.27 -13.40 4.07
N ARG A 82 11.96 -12.79 2.92
CA ARG A 82 10.68 -12.12 2.71
C ARG A 82 10.14 -12.19 1.28
N VAL A 83 8.83 -11.97 1.18
CA VAL A 83 8.13 -11.68 -0.08
C VAL A 83 7.30 -10.42 0.06
N ILE A 84 7.33 -9.58 -0.96
CA ILE A 84 6.52 -8.37 -1.06
C ILE A 84 5.55 -8.56 -2.22
N LEU A 85 4.27 -8.41 -1.92
CA LEU A 85 3.21 -8.47 -2.90
C LEU A 85 2.24 -7.31 -2.72
N TYR A 86 1.56 -6.94 -3.78
CA TYR A 86 0.49 -5.95 -3.73
C TYR A 86 -0.77 -6.49 -4.38
N CYS A 87 -1.91 -5.92 -3.99
CA CYS A 87 -3.21 -6.15 -4.61
C CYS A 87 -4.02 -4.84 -4.67
N GLY A 88 -5.29 -4.95 -5.07
CA GLY A 88 -6.29 -3.87 -5.15
C GLY A 88 -6.36 -2.91 -3.95
N ILE A 89 -6.00 -3.41 -2.77
CA ILE A 89 -6.22 -2.75 -1.47
C ILE A 89 -4.90 -2.33 -0.83
N GLY A 90 -3.89 -3.21 -0.86
CA GLY A 90 -2.68 -2.97 -0.09
C GLY A 90 -1.43 -3.63 -0.64
N LEU A 91 -0.30 -3.12 -0.18
CA LEU A 91 1.01 -3.74 -0.31
C LEU A 91 1.32 -4.43 1.01
N ILE A 92 1.71 -5.71 0.97
CA ILE A 92 2.05 -6.47 2.18
C ILE A 92 3.47 -7.01 2.09
N VAL A 93 4.11 -7.09 3.25
CA VAL A 93 5.41 -7.74 3.42
C VAL A 93 5.25 -8.98 4.29
N TYR A 94 5.53 -10.13 3.71
CA TYR A 94 5.44 -11.43 4.33
C TYR A 94 6.84 -11.90 4.75
N ASP A 95 6.98 -12.22 6.03
CA ASP A 95 8.18 -12.83 6.61
C ASP A 95 8.10 -14.34 6.42
N ILE A 96 9.01 -14.90 5.61
CA ILE A 96 9.07 -16.33 5.31
C ILE A 96 9.45 -17.14 6.55
N ILE A 97 10.36 -16.59 7.37
CA ILE A 97 10.94 -17.30 8.52
C ILE A 97 9.89 -17.42 9.62
N ASN A 98 9.21 -16.31 9.93
CA ASN A 98 8.18 -16.24 10.97
C ASN A 98 6.78 -16.57 10.45
N GLN A 99 6.63 -16.79 9.14
CA GLN A 99 5.38 -17.18 8.47
C GLN A 99 4.21 -16.22 8.75
N GLN A 100 4.48 -14.92 8.73
CA GLN A 100 3.50 -13.89 9.07
C GLN A 100 3.64 -12.64 8.21
N ILE A 101 2.53 -11.92 8.03
CA ILE A 101 2.55 -10.56 7.52
C ILE A 101 3.01 -9.66 8.67
N TYR A 102 4.10 -8.91 8.47
CA TYR A 102 4.63 -7.99 9.49
C TYR A 102 4.53 -6.51 9.11
N ARG A 103 4.17 -6.22 7.85
CA ARG A 103 3.88 -4.87 7.35
C ARG A 103 2.75 -4.91 6.32
N ALA A 104 1.92 -3.89 6.33
CA ALA A 104 1.01 -3.60 5.23
C ALA A 104 0.80 -2.09 5.06
N ILE A 105 0.60 -1.67 3.81
CA ILE A 105 0.24 -0.29 3.42
C ILE A 105 -1.15 -0.31 2.81
N ASP A 106 -2.01 0.60 3.26
CA ASP A 106 -3.27 0.91 2.59
C ASP A 106 -2.98 1.73 1.32
N LEU A 107 -2.91 1.04 0.18
CA LEU A 107 -2.66 1.67 -1.11
C LEU A 107 -3.82 2.56 -1.57
N LYS A 108 -5.05 2.22 -1.17
CA LYS A 108 -6.25 2.98 -1.56
C LYS A 108 -6.27 4.35 -0.88
N SER A 109 -5.87 4.43 0.39
CA SER A 109 -5.82 5.69 1.15
C SER A 109 -4.86 6.72 0.54
N ILE A 110 -3.77 6.26 -0.08
CA ILE A 110 -2.74 7.10 -0.72
C ILE A 110 -2.87 7.15 -2.25
N HIS A 111 -3.96 6.62 -2.80
CA HIS A 111 -4.23 6.57 -4.25
C HIS A 111 -3.15 5.86 -5.08
N MET A 112 -2.51 4.83 -4.52
CA MET A 112 -1.50 3.98 -5.17
C MET A 112 -2.08 2.60 -5.53
N ASN A 113 -3.31 2.58 -6.04
CA ASN A 113 -4.08 1.35 -6.28
C ASN A 113 -4.70 1.29 -7.71
N LEU A 114 -3.98 1.82 -8.70
CA LEU A 114 -4.37 1.78 -10.12
C LEU A 114 -3.72 0.56 -10.79
N PHE A 115 -4.51 -0.35 -11.35
CA PHE A 115 -3.96 -1.64 -11.85
C PHE A 115 -4.35 -1.98 -13.29
N GLN A 116 -5.29 -1.24 -13.88
CA GLN A 116 -5.84 -1.55 -15.20
C GLN A 116 -6.24 -0.28 -15.95
N GLY A 117 -6.02 -0.28 -17.26
CA GLY A 117 -6.42 0.78 -18.18
C GLY A 117 -5.25 1.70 -18.51
N ASP A 118 -5.57 2.97 -18.76
CA ASP A 118 -4.62 4.00 -19.17
C ASP A 118 -3.78 4.55 -17.99
N ASP A 119 -4.16 4.22 -16.75
CA ASP A 119 -3.52 4.67 -15.53
C ASP A 119 -3.09 3.44 -14.69
N VAL A 120 -1.82 3.38 -14.29
CA VAL A 120 -1.26 2.24 -13.54
C VAL A 120 -0.30 2.71 -12.44
N THR A 121 -0.38 2.09 -11.28
CA THR A 121 0.59 2.26 -10.20
C THR A 121 1.83 1.44 -10.50
N ILE A 122 2.96 2.11 -10.57
CA ILE A 122 4.28 1.53 -10.76
C ILE A 122 4.93 1.33 -9.40
N PHE A 123 5.45 0.13 -9.18
CA PHE A 123 6.27 -0.23 -8.02
C PHE A 123 7.69 -0.48 -8.49
N LYS A 124 8.65 0.29 -7.97
CA LYS A 124 10.08 0.05 -8.18
C LYS A 124 10.72 -0.33 -6.87
N VAL A 125 11.49 -1.42 -6.87
CA VAL A 125 12.05 -1.99 -5.65
C VAL A 125 13.58 -1.94 -5.71
N LYS A 126 14.21 -1.67 -4.57
CA LYS A 126 15.66 -1.86 -4.43
C LYS A 126 16.05 -3.32 -4.53
N VAL A 127 17.30 -3.60 -4.90
CA VAL A 127 17.81 -4.97 -5.09
C VAL A 127 17.67 -5.84 -3.84
N ASP A 128 17.74 -5.24 -2.65
CA ASP A 128 17.63 -5.90 -1.34
C ASP A 128 16.20 -5.91 -0.79
N GLY A 129 15.24 -5.35 -1.52
CA GLY A 129 13.85 -5.25 -1.07
C GLY A 129 13.68 -4.37 0.17
N SER A 130 14.60 -3.44 0.46
CA SER A 130 14.51 -2.58 1.65
C SER A 130 13.60 -1.37 1.44
N GLN A 131 13.47 -0.93 0.17
CA GLN A 131 12.70 0.25 -0.20
C GLN A 131 11.90 0.05 -1.47
N ILE A 132 10.74 0.71 -1.52
CA ILE A 132 9.83 0.70 -2.67
C ILE A 132 9.46 2.13 -3.01
N LEU A 133 9.74 2.55 -4.25
CA LEU A 133 9.15 3.75 -4.82
C LEU A 133 7.83 3.38 -5.51
N MET A 134 6.77 4.10 -5.16
CA MET A 134 5.43 3.97 -5.71
C MET A 134 5.02 5.28 -6.38
N TYR A 135 4.47 5.21 -7.59
CA TYR A 135 3.89 6.37 -8.28
C TYR A 135 2.92 5.91 -9.36
N ASN A 136 1.94 6.75 -9.71
CA ASN A 136 1.05 6.47 -10.82
C ASN A 136 1.65 6.96 -12.14
N GLU A 137 1.62 6.10 -13.16
CA GLU A 137 1.90 6.45 -14.55
C GLU A 137 0.57 6.61 -15.27
N LEU A 138 0.34 7.78 -15.86
CA LEU A 138 -0.92 8.14 -16.52
C LEU A 138 -0.68 8.39 -18.01
N MET A 139 -1.43 7.72 -18.88
CA MET A 139 -1.22 7.82 -20.33
C MET A 139 -1.59 9.20 -20.90
N TYR A 140 -2.58 9.88 -20.30
CA TYR A 140 -2.96 11.23 -20.68
C TYR A 140 -2.53 12.18 -19.57
N ASN A 141 -1.69 13.17 -19.90
CA ASN A 141 -1.23 14.27 -19.05
C ASN A 141 -2.40 15.04 -18.39
N LYS A 142 -3.07 14.42 -17.42
CA LYS A 142 -4.02 15.04 -16.51
C LYS A 142 -3.17 15.75 -15.46
N SER A 143 -2.79 16.97 -15.80
CA SER A 143 -1.88 17.88 -15.08
C SER A 143 -2.28 18.25 -13.65
N ASN A 144 -3.21 17.55 -13.00
CA ASN A 144 -3.79 17.99 -11.74
C ASN A 144 -3.72 16.84 -10.71
N ASN A 145 -2.63 16.81 -9.93
CA ASN A 145 -2.51 16.13 -8.63
C ASN A 145 -2.18 14.62 -8.57
N LEU A 146 -1.63 14.01 -9.63
CA LEU A 146 -1.27 12.58 -9.62
C LEU A 146 0.24 12.31 -9.75
N ASP A 147 1.05 13.35 -9.62
CA ASP A 147 2.52 13.26 -9.57
C ASP A 147 3.05 12.81 -8.19
N ASP A 148 2.14 12.43 -7.29
CA ASP A 148 2.48 11.96 -5.96
C ASP A 148 3.30 10.68 -6.06
N ARG A 149 4.51 10.75 -5.50
CA ARG A 149 5.38 9.60 -5.34
C ARG A 149 5.56 9.33 -3.87
N TYR A 150 5.62 8.05 -3.53
CA TYR A 150 5.87 7.61 -2.18
C TYR A 150 7.09 6.71 -2.15
N LEU A 151 7.99 6.98 -1.20
CA LEU A 151 9.07 6.06 -0.86
C LEU A 151 8.69 5.36 0.44
N TYR A 152 8.62 4.03 0.40
CA TYR A 152 8.44 3.21 1.59
C TYR A 152 9.77 2.62 2.03
N ASP A 153 10.12 2.83 3.29
CA ASP A 153 11.20 2.14 4.01
C ASP A 153 10.57 1.02 4.86
N ILE A 154 10.83 -0.21 4.46
CA ILE A 154 10.21 -1.40 5.05
C ILE A 154 10.73 -1.68 6.46
N GLU A 155 12.03 -1.46 6.69
CA GLU A 155 12.68 -1.77 7.96
C GLU A 155 12.19 -0.81 9.05
N ASN A 156 12.10 0.47 8.70
CA ASN A 156 11.69 1.52 9.63
C ASN A 156 10.17 1.71 9.70
N ASP A 157 9.43 1.10 8.77
CA ASP A 157 7.98 1.26 8.59
C ASP A 157 7.55 2.71 8.36
N ILE A 158 8.27 3.38 7.45
CA ILE A 158 8.09 4.79 7.14
C ILE A 158 7.67 4.94 5.68
N LEU A 159 6.51 5.57 5.48
CA LEU A 159 6.05 6.01 4.18
C LEU A 159 6.23 7.52 4.07
N GLU A 160 6.96 7.98 3.08
CA GLU A 160 7.17 9.41 2.84
C GLU A 160 6.73 9.81 1.43
N LYS A 161 6.05 10.94 1.32
CA LYS A 161 5.87 11.61 0.03
C LYS A 161 7.21 12.17 -0.44
N THR A 162 7.54 11.97 -1.70
CA THR A 162 8.89 12.25 -2.23
C THR A 162 8.88 12.82 -3.65
N ASP A 163 9.92 13.58 -3.99
CA ASP A 163 10.15 14.12 -5.33
C ASP A 163 11.16 13.28 -6.14
N ILE A 164 11.51 12.07 -5.66
CA ILE A 164 12.49 11.19 -6.32
C ILE A 164 11.97 10.79 -7.71
N LYS A 165 12.60 11.35 -8.74
CA LYS A 165 12.33 11.02 -10.15
C LYS A 165 13.13 9.80 -10.61
N GLU A 166 14.38 9.74 -10.19
CA GLU A 166 15.31 8.67 -10.53
C GLU A 166 15.40 7.67 -9.38
N PHE A 167 14.63 6.60 -9.51
CA PHE A 167 14.76 5.39 -8.72
C PHE A 167 14.81 4.26 -9.71
N THR A 168 15.99 3.66 -9.88
CA THR A 168 16.15 2.51 -10.76
C THR A 168 15.41 1.34 -10.12
N ASN A 169 14.55 0.66 -10.88
CA ASN A 169 14.06 -0.63 -10.43
C ASN A 169 15.26 -1.59 -10.48
N GLN A 170 15.87 -1.84 -9.33
CA GLN A 170 17.08 -2.65 -9.22
C GLN A 170 16.77 -4.10 -8.96
N TYR A 171 15.50 -4.42 -8.68
CA TYR A 171 15.02 -5.77 -8.58
C TYR A 171 14.08 -6.08 -9.75
N ASP A 172 14.50 -7.04 -10.55
CA ASP A 172 13.69 -7.63 -11.60
C ASP A 172 13.97 -9.12 -11.58
N GLY A 173 13.25 -9.84 -10.73
CA GLY A 173 13.50 -11.27 -10.54
C GLY A 173 13.33 -12.08 -11.82
N MET A 174 12.57 -11.60 -12.82
CA MET A 174 12.48 -12.27 -14.12
C MET A 174 13.69 -11.94 -15.01
N ASN A 175 14.07 -10.68 -15.14
CA ASN A 175 15.21 -10.30 -15.99
C ASN A 175 16.58 -10.69 -15.39
N GLN A 176 16.69 -10.83 -14.07
CA GLN A 176 17.96 -11.18 -13.40
C GLN A 176 18.28 -12.68 -13.41
N PHE A 177 17.25 -13.53 -13.41
CA PHE A 177 17.41 -14.97 -13.22
C PHE A 177 16.79 -15.81 -14.34
N GLY A 178 16.13 -15.17 -15.31
CA GLY A 178 15.58 -15.80 -16.52
C GLY A 178 14.05 -15.84 -16.53
N GLU A 179 13.48 -15.86 -17.73
CA GLU A 179 12.03 -15.98 -17.93
C GLU A 179 11.50 -17.29 -17.33
N ILE A 180 10.38 -17.19 -16.63
CA ILE A 180 9.64 -18.33 -16.09
C ILE A 180 8.44 -18.56 -17.01
N ASN A 181 8.30 -19.77 -17.55
CA ASN A 181 7.06 -20.19 -18.18
C ASN A 181 6.29 -21.10 -17.21
N PRO A 182 5.39 -20.54 -16.37
CA PRO A 182 4.68 -21.31 -15.37
C PRO A 182 3.81 -22.42 -15.98
N TYR A 183 3.30 -22.23 -17.20
CA TYR A 183 2.45 -23.23 -17.86
C TYR A 183 3.21 -24.49 -18.30
N ASN A 184 4.52 -24.41 -18.45
CA ASN A 184 5.39 -25.54 -18.79
C ASN A 184 6.25 -26.01 -17.60
N ASP A 185 6.00 -25.49 -16.40
CA ASP A 185 6.77 -25.85 -15.22
C ASP A 185 6.26 -27.17 -14.62
N ASP A 186 7.05 -28.23 -14.74
CA ASP A 186 6.73 -29.55 -14.20
C ASP A 186 6.47 -29.53 -12.68
N HIS A 187 7.04 -28.57 -11.95
CA HIS A 187 6.80 -28.44 -10.52
C HIS A 187 5.38 -27.97 -10.19
N LEU A 188 4.67 -27.33 -11.12
CA LEU A 188 3.27 -26.93 -10.91
C LEU A 188 2.28 -28.06 -11.19
N LYS A 189 2.69 -29.14 -11.88
CA LYS A 189 1.81 -30.29 -12.18
C LYS A 189 1.32 -31.01 -10.91
N LYS A 190 2.10 -31.03 -9.83
CA LYS A 190 1.64 -31.58 -8.54
C LYS A 190 0.55 -30.73 -7.86
N TYR A 191 0.32 -29.51 -8.35
CA TYR A 191 -0.66 -28.56 -7.85
C TYR A 191 -1.79 -28.28 -8.87
N GLU A 192 -2.22 -29.30 -9.62
CA GLU A 192 -3.30 -29.20 -10.61
C GLU A 192 -4.62 -28.59 -10.09
N ASN A 193 -4.87 -28.67 -8.78
CA ASN A 193 -6.04 -28.07 -8.13
C ASN A 193 -5.87 -26.58 -7.78
N MET A 194 -4.73 -25.98 -8.14
CA MET A 194 -4.41 -24.58 -7.92
C MET A 194 -4.45 -23.80 -9.24
N GLU A 195 -4.76 -22.53 -9.14
CA GLU A 195 -4.68 -21.54 -10.20
C GLU A 195 -3.46 -20.64 -9.95
N PHE A 196 -2.74 -20.37 -11.03
CA PHE A 196 -1.53 -19.57 -11.03
C PHE A 196 -1.90 -18.08 -11.15
N ILE A 197 -1.31 -17.25 -10.29
CA ILE A 197 -1.51 -15.80 -10.32
C ILE A 197 -0.25 -15.12 -10.87
N ASP A 198 0.90 -15.35 -10.23
CA ASP A 198 2.15 -14.67 -10.56
C ASP A 198 3.36 -15.48 -10.10
N CYS A 199 4.55 -15.16 -10.58
CA CYS A 199 5.79 -15.75 -10.07
C CYS A 199 6.97 -14.81 -10.20
N ILE A 200 8.00 -15.06 -9.38
CA ILE A 200 9.26 -14.36 -9.46
C ILE A 200 10.40 -15.25 -8.96
N ASN A 201 11.59 -15.13 -9.55
CA ASN A 201 12.75 -15.85 -9.04
C ASN A 201 13.24 -15.21 -7.72
N ILE A 202 13.49 -16.03 -6.71
CA ILE A 202 14.18 -15.65 -5.47
C ILE A 202 15.69 -15.61 -5.72
N ASP A 203 16.20 -16.63 -6.42
CA ASP A 203 17.58 -16.75 -6.88
C ASP A 203 17.63 -17.66 -8.11
N LYS A 204 18.83 -18.01 -8.60
CA LYS A 204 19.01 -18.89 -9.77
C LYS A 204 18.37 -20.28 -9.62
N SER A 205 18.18 -20.74 -8.39
CA SER A 205 17.71 -22.08 -8.05
C SER A 205 16.26 -22.09 -7.57
N SER A 206 15.73 -20.94 -7.14
CA SER A 206 14.49 -20.88 -6.37
C SER A 206 13.48 -19.91 -6.98
N ILE A 207 12.23 -20.35 -7.10
CA ILE A 207 11.10 -19.55 -7.58
C ILE A 207 10.04 -19.44 -6.49
N CYS A 208 9.49 -18.24 -6.35
CA CYS A 208 8.26 -17.98 -5.63
C CYS A 208 7.09 -17.94 -6.63
N TYR A 209 6.11 -18.83 -6.46
CA TYR A 209 4.83 -18.78 -7.16
C TYR A 209 3.76 -18.27 -6.22
N LEU A 210 2.90 -17.41 -6.75
CA LEU A 210 1.68 -16.99 -6.13
C LEU A 210 0.54 -17.78 -6.76
N ILE A 211 -0.20 -18.52 -5.95
CA ILE A 211 -1.25 -19.44 -6.40
C ILE A 211 -2.48 -19.34 -5.48
N HIS A 212 -3.61 -19.81 -5.95
CA HIS A 212 -4.80 -20.00 -5.11
C HIS A 212 -5.55 -21.29 -5.46
N PRO A 213 -6.30 -21.89 -4.52
CA PRO A 213 -7.15 -23.03 -4.82
C PRO A 213 -8.20 -22.70 -5.90
N ARG A 214 -8.43 -23.64 -6.84
CA ARG A 214 -9.53 -23.56 -7.83
C ARG A 214 -10.93 -23.80 -7.23
N SER A 215 -10.99 -24.15 -5.94
CA SER A 215 -12.25 -24.45 -5.25
C SER A 215 -13.17 -23.22 -5.22
N SER A 216 -14.47 -23.45 -5.42
CA SER A 216 -15.54 -22.45 -5.30
C SER A 216 -15.89 -22.10 -3.86
N GLU A 217 -15.17 -22.62 -2.87
CA GLU A 217 -15.40 -22.24 -1.47
C GLU A 217 -14.85 -20.83 -1.23
N GLU A 218 -15.72 -19.96 -0.71
CA GLU A 218 -15.55 -18.52 -0.44
C GLU A 218 -14.40 -18.19 0.55
N THR A 219 -13.48 -19.11 0.82
CA THR A 219 -12.37 -18.94 1.77
C THR A 219 -11.03 -19.39 1.20
N ALA A 220 -10.92 -19.64 -0.11
CA ALA A 220 -9.67 -20.01 -0.77
C ALA A 220 -8.61 -18.89 -0.59
N LEU A 221 -7.80 -19.00 0.46
CA LEU A 221 -6.78 -18.03 0.82
C LEU A 221 -5.63 -18.10 -0.18
N LEU A 222 -5.10 -16.94 -0.54
CA LEU A 222 -3.89 -16.77 -1.32
C LEU A 222 -2.74 -17.58 -0.71
N GLN A 223 -2.04 -18.35 -1.54
CA GLN A 223 -0.92 -19.18 -1.15
C GLN A 223 0.34 -18.78 -1.91
N MET A 224 1.46 -18.97 -1.23
CA MET A 224 2.79 -18.81 -1.79
C MET A 224 3.50 -20.15 -1.78
N LEU A 225 3.97 -20.56 -2.95
CA LEU A 225 4.72 -21.78 -3.16
C LEU A 225 6.17 -21.41 -3.50
N ILE A 226 7.11 -21.81 -2.66
CA ILE A 226 8.54 -21.67 -2.96
C ILE A 226 9.08 -23.00 -3.43
N VAL A 227 9.64 -23.05 -4.64
CA VAL A 227 10.25 -24.24 -5.23
C VAL A 227 11.74 -24.02 -5.43
N ASN A 228 12.56 -24.95 -4.94
CA ASN A 228 13.97 -25.03 -5.26
C ASN A 228 14.19 -26.11 -6.34
N LYS A 229 14.56 -25.68 -7.55
CA LYS A 229 14.72 -26.52 -8.74
C LYS A 229 15.87 -27.52 -8.59
N ASP A 230 16.96 -27.12 -7.94
CA ASP A 230 18.15 -27.96 -7.79
C ASP A 230 17.91 -29.15 -6.86
N THR A 231 17.11 -28.95 -5.81
CA THR A 231 16.81 -30.00 -4.82
C THR A 231 15.45 -30.67 -5.01
N ASN A 232 14.64 -30.16 -5.95
CA ASN A 232 13.24 -30.55 -6.16
C ASN A 232 12.40 -30.49 -4.88
N LYS A 233 12.74 -29.57 -3.97
CA LYS A 233 11.99 -29.32 -2.74
C LYS A 233 11.06 -28.14 -2.94
N ASP A 234 9.89 -28.24 -2.32
CA ASP A 234 8.86 -27.22 -2.29
C ASP A 234 8.48 -26.88 -0.84
N THR A 235 7.94 -25.68 -0.64
CA THR A 235 7.31 -25.30 0.63
C THR A 235 6.13 -24.39 0.33
N MET A 236 4.99 -24.69 0.94
CA MET A 236 3.74 -23.95 0.79
C MET A 236 3.49 -23.08 2.02
N TYR A 237 3.10 -21.83 1.79
CA TYR A 237 2.77 -20.86 2.82
C TYR A 237 1.36 -20.31 2.59
N THR A 238 0.55 -20.28 3.64
CA THR A 238 -0.72 -19.56 3.63
C THR A 238 -0.45 -18.12 4.02
N ILE A 239 -0.72 -17.18 3.12
CA ILE A 239 -0.37 -15.76 3.36
C ILE A 239 -1.28 -15.13 4.42
N PHE A 240 -2.56 -15.52 4.42
CA PHE A 240 -3.62 -14.92 5.22
C PHE A 240 -4.12 -15.81 6.35
N SER A 241 -3.26 -16.64 6.95
CA SER A 241 -3.60 -17.49 8.10
C SER A 241 -4.16 -16.71 9.28
#